data_AF-A0A941D2S2-F1
#
_entry.id   AF-A0A941D2S2-F1
#
_cell.length_a   1.000
_cell.length_b   1.000
_cell.length_c   1.000
_cell.angle_alpha   90.00
_cell.angle_beta   90.00
_cell.angle_gamma   90.00
#
_symmetry.space_group_name_H-M   'P 1'
#
loop_
_entity.id
_entity.type
_entity.pdbx_description
1 polymer ?
#
loop_
_entity_poly.entity_id
_entity_poly.type
_entity_poly.pdbx_seq_one_letter_code
_entity_poly.pdbx_strand_id
1 'polypeptide(L)' 'MNDIVNFNKAKKARVKQDAKSQAATNRAKFGRTKGEKAVEKAEAAKVVRLLDGAKREV' A
#
# COMPACT_ATOMS: atom_id res chain seq x y z
N MET A 1 -37.82 -4.01 17.36
CA MET A 1 -37.45 -4.07 15.93
C MET A 1 -36.15 -4.84 15.86
N ASN A 2 -36.19 -6.15 15.57
CA ASN A 2 -34.98 -6.96 15.52
C ASN A 2 -34.48 -6.97 14.08
N ASP A 3 -33.46 -6.16 13.80
CA ASP A 3 -32.79 -6.18 12.51
C ASP A 3 -31.98 -7.46 12.38
N ILE A 4 -32.57 -8.46 11.72
CA ILE A 4 -31.89 -9.70 11.36
C ILE A 4 -30.90 -9.35 10.24
N VAL A 5 -29.69 -8.94 10.63
CA VAL A 5 -28.60 -8.68 9.70
C VAL A 5 -28.10 -9.99 9.12
N ASN A 6 -28.23 -10.13 7.80
CA ASN A 6 -27.69 -11.27 7.09
C ASN A 6 -26.15 -11.20 7.06
N PHE A 7 -25.51 -11.95 7.94
CA PHE A 7 -24.06 -12.00 8.09
C PHE A 7 -23.33 -12.42 6.80
N ASN A 8 -23.96 -13.25 5.96
CA ASN A 8 -23.38 -13.64 4.68
C ASN A 8 -23.30 -12.47 3.69
N LYS A 9 -24.31 -11.59 3.66
CA LYS A 9 -24.26 -10.36 2.85
C LYS A 9 -23.18 -9.41 3.36
N ALA A 10 -23.07 -9.23 4.67
CA ALA A 10 -22.03 -8.40 5.28
C ALA A 10 -20.62 -8.93 4.97
N LYS A 11 -20.40 -10.24 5.10
CA LYS A 11 -19.12 -10.90 4.76
C LYS A 11 -18.76 -10.70 3.29
N LYS A 12 -19.72 -10.90 2.37
CA LYS A 12 -19.51 -10.68 0.92
C LYS A 12 -19.18 -9.23 0.61
N ALA A 13 -19.83 -8.27 1.27
CA ALA A 13 -19.53 -6.85 1.10
C ALA A 13 -18.10 -6.52 1.53
N ARG A 14 -17.65 -7.04 2.69
CA ARG A 14 -16.27 -6.86 3.18
C ARG A 14 -15.25 -7.44 2.21
N VAL A 15 -15.45 -8.69 1.75
CA VAL A 15 -14.55 -9.33 0.77
C VAL A 15 -14.45 -8.51 -0.52
N LYS A 16 -15.56 -7.96 -1.01
CA LYS A 16 -15.57 -7.11 -2.20
C LYS A 16 -14.82 -5.80 -1.99
N GLN A 17 -14.91 -5.22 -0.80
CA GLN A 17 -14.16 -4.01 -0.42
C GLN A 17 -12.65 -4.28 -0.32
N ASP A 18 -12.27 -5.38 0.32
CA ASP A 18 -10.87 -5.80 0.45
C ASP A 18 -10.24 -6.04 -0.94
N ALA A 19 -10.96 -6.74 -1.83
CA ALA A 19 -10.51 -6.96 -3.20
C ALA A 19 -10.31 -5.65 -3.98
N LYS A 20 -11.20 -4.66 -3.80
CA LYS A 20 -11.04 -3.33 -4.42
C LYS A 20 -9.81 -2.58 -3.88
N SER A 21 -9.59 -2.63 -2.57
CA SER A 21 -8.42 -2.01 -1.92
C SER A 21 -7.12 -2.64 -2.39
N GLN A 22 -7.08 -3.97 -2.48
CA GLN A 22 -5.94 -4.71 -3.03
C GLN A 22 -5.72 -4.37 -4.51
N ALA A 23 -6.77 -4.28 -5.32
CA ALA A 23 -6.65 -3.89 -6.72
C ALA A 23 -6.13 -2.45 -6.87
N ALA A 24 -6.57 -1.50 -6.04
CA ALA A 24 -6.03 -0.14 -6.03
C ALA A 24 -4.55 -0.11 -5.63
N THR A 25 -4.19 -0.85 -4.58
CA THR A 25 -2.80 -1.02 -4.14
C THR A 25 -1.93 -1.63 -5.24
N ASN A 26 -2.43 -2.66 -5.93
CA ASN A 26 -1.73 -3.31 -7.02
C ASN A 26 -1.62 -2.39 -8.24
N ARG A 27 -2.65 -1.61 -8.59
CA ARG A 27 -2.53 -0.58 -9.64
C ARG A 27 -1.50 0.47 -9.28
N ALA A 28 -1.45 0.92 -8.03
CA ALA A 28 -0.41 1.85 -7.58
C ALA A 28 1.00 1.22 -7.60
N LYS A 29 1.15 -0.06 -7.29
CA LYS A 29 2.45 -0.76 -7.29
C LYS A 29 2.93 -1.16 -8.68
N PHE A 30 2.02 -1.69 -9.50
CA PHE A 30 2.31 -2.27 -10.81
C PHE A 30 2.02 -1.32 -11.97
N GLY A 31 1.18 -0.30 -11.78
CA GLY A 31 0.91 0.76 -12.76
C GLY A 31 1.95 1.90 -12.75
N ARG A 32 2.88 1.90 -11.79
CA ARG A 32 4.05 2.80 -11.83
C ARG A 32 4.89 2.49 -13.06
N THR A 33 5.13 3.53 -13.85
CA THR A 33 6.03 3.52 -15.00
C THR A 33 7.48 3.30 -14.56
N LYS A 34 8.36 2.91 -15.49
CA LYS A 34 9.80 2.74 -15.18
C LYS A 34 10.43 4.02 -14.61
N GLY A 35 9.97 5.20 -15.06
CA GLY A 35 10.44 6.50 -14.57
C GLY A 35 10.07 6.74 -13.11
N GLU A 36 8.82 6.49 -12.73
CA GLU A 36 8.36 6.67 -11.34
C GLU A 36 9.06 5.71 -10.37
N LYS A 37 9.28 4.46 -10.78
CA LYS A 37 10.07 3.49 -9.99
C LYS A 37 11.52 3.94 -9.81
N ALA A 38 12.12 4.57 -10.83
CA ALA A 38 13.49 5.07 -10.76
C ALA A 38 13.61 6.28 -9.81
N VAL A 39 12.64 7.19 -9.85
CA VAL A 39 12.55 8.34 -8.94
C VAL A 39 12.41 7.88 -7.49
N GLU A 40 11.47 6.98 -7.21
CA GLU A 40 11.26 6.43 -5.86
C GLU A 40 12.50 5.68 -5.35
N LYS A 41 13.17 4.90 -6.21
CA LYS A 41 14.43 4.23 -5.84
C LYS A 41 15.54 5.24 -5.54
N ALA A 42 15.62 6.33 -6.31
CA ALA A 42 16.60 7.38 -6.08
C ALA A 42 16.30 8.15 -4.78
N GLU A 43 15.03 8.41 -4.47
CA GLU A 43 14.59 9.01 -3.20
C GLU A 43 14.89 8.10 -2.02
N ALA A 44 14.55 6.81 -2.10
CA ALA A 44 14.87 5.83 -1.07
C ALA A 44 16.39 5.73 -0.84
N ALA A 45 17.19 5.72 -1.91
CA ALA A 45 18.65 5.71 -1.80
C ALA A 45 19.20 6.99 -1.15
N LYS A 46 18.62 8.17 -1.43
CA LYS A 46 18.99 9.42 -0.74
C LYS A 46 18.66 9.36 0.74
N VAL A 47 17.49 8.84 1.10
CA VAL A 47 17.09 8.67 2.51
C VAL A 47 18.01 7.71 3.24
N VAL A 48 18.34 6.56 2.63
CA VAL A 48 19.30 5.60 3.21
C VAL A 48 20.66 6.24 3.41
N ARG A 49 21.20 6.95 2.40
CA ARG A 49 22.49 7.68 2.54
C ARG A 49 22.44 8.74 3.63
N LEU A 50 21.33 9.45 3.76
CA LEU A 50 21.15 10.46 4.79
C LEU A 50 21.10 9.82 6.18
N LEU A 51 20.40 8.69 6.33
CA LEU A 51 20.33 7.94 7.57
C LEU A 51 21.67 7.29 7.92
N ASP A 52 22.38 6.72 6.95
CA ASP A 52 23.70 6.12 7.17
C ASP A 52 24.75 7.20 7.46
N GLY A 53 24.68 8.37 6.84
CA GLY A 53 25.51 9.53 7.22
C GLY A 53 25.14 10.13 8.58
N ALA A 54 23.88 9.97 9.02
CA ALA A 54 23.41 10.40 10.33
C ALA A 54 23.65 9.36 11.44
N LYS A 55 23.99 8.11 11.08
CA LYS A 55 24.53 7.14 12.03
C LYS A 55 25.93 7.60 12.41
N ARG A 56 26.03 8.29 13.54
CA ARG A 56 27.27 8.28 14.33
C ARG A 56 27.56 6.83 14.64
N GLU A 57 28.72 6.34 14.22
CA GLU A 57 29.34 5.20 14.87
C GLU A 57 29.52 5.60 16.34
N VAL A 58 28.67 5.01 17.19
CA VAL A 58 28.84 4.98 18.65
C VAL A 58 29.31 3.58 18.98
#